data_AF-A0AAV5LBC3-F1
#
_entry.id   AF-A0AAV5LBC3-F1
#
_cell.length_a   1.000
_cell.length_b   1.000
_cell.length_c   1.000
_cell.angle_alpha   90.00
_cell.angle_beta   90.00
_cell.angle_gamma   90.00
#
_symmetry.space_group_name_H-M   'P 1'
#
loop_
_entity.id
_entity.type
_entity.pdbx_description
1 polymer ?
#
loop_
_entity_poly.entity_id
_entity_poly.type
_entity_poly.pdbx_seq_one_letter_code
_entity_poly.pdbx_strand_id
1 'polypeptide(L)'
;MIIMAIKHRRGSLLTFGYNLDAGKKALLSLRDKDGNNALHMVAKLPVCPYDSVGIHAAWSVIREERWFEEIKRYLPCWSHEAKNRYGETPDQVFYREHQELITNMEEWGKKTAKSYSLASVLIVTIMFAALFTVPGGIDEETGIPKLLHIKQLSGFLLCDAVSFITASTSFFGFLSVLTLTYKRSGPRGALPFQMLFAISSLSISIATMILAFIFALVMMLENKCYLDRAYGRHLRSV
;
A
#
# COMPACT_ATOMS: atom_id res chain seq x y z
N MET A 1 -4.14 22.20 30.11
CA MET A 1 -4.90 21.02 29.63
C MET A 1 -4.85 20.91 28.09
N ILE A 2 -5.28 21.94 27.34
CA ILE A 2 -5.32 21.93 25.87
C ILE A 2 -3.93 21.75 25.21
N ILE A 3 -2.89 22.42 25.73
CA ILE A 3 -1.51 22.25 25.23
C ILE A 3 -1.02 20.81 25.38
N MET A 4 -1.35 20.15 26.49
CA MET A 4 -0.97 18.75 26.72
C MET A 4 -1.76 17.80 25.82
N ALA A 5 -3.04 18.09 25.55
CA ALA A 5 -3.85 17.31 24.61
C ALA A 5 -3.29 17.40 23.17
N ILE A 6 -2.90 18.61 22.74
CA ILE A 6 -2.25 18.85 21.45
C ILE A 6 -0.89 18.13 21.36
N LYS A 7 -0.06 18.25 22.41
CA LYS A 7 1.28 17.65 22.47
C LYS A 7 1.29 16.13 22.53
N HIS A 8 0.29 15.52 23.17
CA HIS A 8 0.17 14.06 23.27
C HIS A 8 -0.63 13.44 22.13
N ARG A 9 -1.16 14.22 21.17
CA ARG A 9 -2.08 13.75 20.11
C ARG A 9 -3.23 12.90 20.69
N ARG A 10 -3.59 13.15 21.95
CA ARG A 10 -4.65 12.47 22.71
C ARG A 10 -5.85 13.39 22.74
N GLY A 11 -6.65 13.30 21.69
CA GLY A 11 -7.92 13.98 21.57
C GLY A 11 -8.50 13.70 20.20
N SER A 12 -9.48 12.80 20.13
CA SER A 12 -10.34 12.79 18.94
C SER A 12 -11.12 14.11 18.91
N LEU A 13 -11.63 14.49 17.73
CA LEU A 13 -12.59 15.60 17.59
C LEU A 13 -13.67 15.62 18.67
N LEU A 14 -14.07 14.43 19.17
CA LEU A 14 -15.08 14.25 20.21
C LEU A 14 -14.70 14.88 21.55
N THR A 15 -13.41 15.03 21.88
CA THR A 15 -13.00 15.74 23.11
C THR A 15 -13.01 17.26 22.94
N PHE A 16 -12.79 17.76 21.72
CA PHE A 16 -12.95 19.19 21.38
C PHE A 16 -14.42 19.57 21.12
N GLY A 17 -15.26 18.61 20.75
CA GLY A 17 -16.67 18.80 20.40
C GLY A 17 -17.58 19.18 21.57
N TYR A 18 -17.17 18.98 22.82
CA TYR A 18 -17.99 19.32 23.98
C TYR A 18 -18.14 20.84 24.23
N ASN A 19 -17.39 21.70 23.54
CA ASN A 19 -17.68 23.14 23.39
C ASN A 19 -16.78 23.74 22.29
N LEU A 20 -17.18 23.60 21.02
CA LEU A 20 -16.39 24.07 19.85
C LEU A 20 -15.96 25.54 19.96
N ASP A 21 -16.82 26.41 20.47
CA ASP A 21 -16.53 27.85 20.58
C ASP A 21 -15.50 28.14 21.68
N ALA A 22 -15.57 27.43 22.81
CA ALA A 22 -14.59 27.55 23.89
C ALA A 22 -13.23 26.97 23.48
N GLY A 23 -13.22 25.83 22.79
CA GLY A 23 -12.01 25.21 22.24
C GLY A 23 -11.31 26.12 21.22
N LYS A 24 -12.08 26.70 20.29
CA LYS A 24 -11.56 27.67 19.31
C LYS A 24 -10.99 28.91 19.98
N LYS A 25 -11.71 29.53 20.93
CA LYS A 25 -11.21 30.67 21.71
C LYS A 25 -9.92 30.35 22.45
N ALA A 26 -9.82 29.16 23.05
CA ALA A 26 -8.63 28.72 23.75
C ALA A 26 -7.43 28.42 22.83
N LEU A 27 -7.66 27.92 21.61
CA LEU A 27 -6.60 27.78 20.60
C LEU A 27 -6.11 29.14 20.09
N LEU A 28 -7.02 30.11 19.93
CA LEU A 28 -6.68 31.45 19.45
C LEU A 28 -5.93 32.29 20.48
N SER A 29 -6.19 32.09 21.78
CA SER A 29 -5.45 32.75 22.85
C SER A 29 -4.10 32.10 23.16
N LEU A 30 -3.81 30.94 22.57
CA LEU A 30 -2.62 30.17 22.81
C LEU A 30 -1.40 30.82 22.12
N ARG A 31 -0.46 31.32 22.92
CA ARG A 31 0.89 31.68 22.46
C ARG A 31 1.94 31.08 23.37
N ASP A 32 3.00 30.53 22.77
CA ASP A 32 4.18 30.11 23.51
C ASP A 32 5.23 31.22 23.62
N LYS A 33 6.33 30.93 24.32
CA LYS A 33 7.45 31.87 24.54
C LYS A 33 8.17 32.26 23.26
N ASP A 34 8.09 31.43 22.22
CA ASP A 34 8.69 31.64 20.90
C ASP A 34 7.76 32.40 19.94
N GLY A 35 6.59 32.84 20.43
CA GLY A 35 5.57 33.49 19.62
C GLY A 35 4.79 32.53 18.71
N ASN A 36 4.95 31.22 18.87
CA ASN A 36 4.18 30.22 18.14
C ASN A 36 2.71 30.32 18.56
N ASN A 37 1.82 30.37 17.56
CA ASN A 37 0.39 30.18 17.77
C ASN A 37 0.05 28.69 17.89
N ALA A 38 -1.23 28.35 18.12
CA ALA A 38 -1.67 26.96 18.20
C ALA A 38 -1.27 26.11 16.98
N LEU A 39 -1.31 26.67 15.77
CA LEU A 39 -0.99 25.92 14.55
C LEU A 39 0.50 25.58 14.45
N HIS A 40 1.40 26.49 14.84
CA HIS A 40 2.83 26.19 14.98
C HIS A 40 3.10 25.12 16.05
N MET A 41 2.32 25.10 17.14
CA MET A 41 2.47 24.07 18.17
C MET A 41 1.99 22.70 17.69
N VAL A 42 0.95 22.65 16.85
CA VAL A 42 0.51 21.43 16.17
C VAL A 42 1.54 20.98 15.14
N ALA A 43 2.20 21.93 14.47
CA ALA A 43 3.22 21.66 13.47
C ALA A 43 4.48 20.96 14.00
N LYS A 44 4.77 21.07 15.30
CA LYS A 44 5.89 20.38 15.94
C LYS A 44 5.59 18.90 16.16
N LEU A 45 6.63 18.07 16.10
CA LEU A 45 6.55 16.63 16.38
C LEU A 45 5.99 16.35 17.79
N PRO A 46 5.29 15.22 17.98
CA PRO A 46 4.82 14.81 19.30
C PRO A 46 5.98 14.55 20.27
N VAL A 47 5.70 14.68 21.57
CA VAL A 47 6.70 14.51 22.66
C VAL A 47 7.34 13.12 22.65
N CYS A 48 6.63 12.10 22.14
CA CYS A 48 7.19 10.80 21.83
C CYS A 48 7.16 10.64 20.30
N PRO A 49 8.31 10.75 19.62
CA PRO A 49 8.40 10.53 18.18
C PRO A 49 7.96 9.10 17.84
N TYR A 50 7.25 8.94 16.72
CA TYR A 50 6.89 7.63 16.20
C TYR A 50 8.14 6.87 15.73
N ASP A 51 8.04 5.54 15.63
CA ASP A 51 9.04 4.75 14.89
C ASP A 51 9.19 5.32 13.48
N SER A 52 10.39 5.83 13.21
CA SER A 52 10.72 6.59 12.00
C SER A 52 11.12 5.69 10.82
N VAL A 53 10.77 4.40 10.89
CA VAL A 53 11.24 3.38 9.95
C VAL A 53 10.08 2.73 9.21
N GLY A 54 10.24 2.63 7.89
CA GLY A 54 9.37 1.82 7.05
C GLY A 54 7.96 2.35 6.88
N ILE A 55 6.99 1.44 6.82
CA ILE A 55 5.55 1.73 6.73
C ILE A 55 5.10 2.66 7.88
N HIS A 56 5.68 2.50 9.09
CA HIS A 56 5.31 3.32 10.25
C HIS A 56 5.68 4.81 10.06
N ALA A 57 6.80 5.12 9.41
CA ALA A 57 7.14 6.48 9.06
C ALA A 57 6.09 7.10 8.12
N ALA A 58 5.66 6.34 7.10
CA ALA A 58 4.65 6.78 6.14
C ALA A 58 3.31 7.09 6.82
N TRP A 59 2.81 6.19 7.67
CA TRP A 59 1.56 6.39 8.41
C TRP A 59 1.65 7.55 9.41
N SER A 60 2.80 7.75 10.02
CA SER A 60 3.06 8.88 10.91
C SER A 60 2.93 10.20 10.16
N VAL A 61 3.57 10.34 8.99
CA VAL A 61 3.46 11.56 8.16
C VAL A 61 2.02 11.82 7.74
N ILE A 62 1.27 10.82 7.25
CA ILE A 62 -0.13 10.98 6.84
C ILE A 62 -1.00 11.44 8.01
N ARG A 63 -0.78 10.85 9.19
CA ARG A 63 -1.55 11.17 10.39
C ARG A 63 -1.30 12.61 10.82
N GLU A 64 -0.03 13.00 10.86
CA GLU A 64 0.38 14.34 11.25
C GLU A 64 -0.10 15.39 10.25
N GLU A 65 -0.03 15.11 8.94
CA GLU A 65 -0.56 15.99 7.89
C GLU A 65 -2.08 16.15 8.01
N ARG A 66 -2.81 15.06 8.23
CA ARG A 66 -4.28 15.10 8.43
C ARG A 66 -4.65 15.90 9.67
N TRP A 67 -3.98 15.63 10.78
CA TRP A 67 -4.21 16.34 12.04
C TRP A 67 -3.91 17.84 11.91
N PHE A 68 -2.82 18.18 11.23
CA PHE A 68 -2.45 19.56 10.96
C PHE A 68 -3.50 20.28 10.10
N GLU A 69 -3.93 19.68 8.98
CA GLU A 69 -4.96 20.23 8.09
C GLU A 69 -6.32 20.36 8.78
N GLU A 70 -6.66 19.41 9.64
CA GLU A 70 -7.89 19.44 10.42
C GLU A 70 -7.90 20.65 11.35
N ILE A 71 -6.85 20.86 12.15
CA ILE A 71 -6.73 22.04 13.02
C ILE A 71 -6.64 23.34 12.20
N LYS A 72 -5.96 23.31 11.06
CA LYS A 72 -5.86 24.45 10.13
C LYS A 72 -7.25 24.91 9.67
N ARG A 73 -8.15 23.98 9.34
CA ARG A 73 -9.55 24.30 8.95
C ARG A 73 -10.37 24.93 10.07
N TYR A 74 -10.08 24.63 11.35
CA TYR A 74 -10.79 25.21 12.49
C TYR A 74 -10.31 26.63 12.85
N LEU A 75 -9.10 27.00 12.43
CA LEU A 75 -8.48 28.28 12.75
C LEU A 75 -8.63 29.30 11.60
N PRO A 76 -8.76 30.60 11.90
CA PRO A 76 -8.90 31.65 10.90
C PRO A 76 -7.62 31.83 10.08
N CYS A 77 -7.76 32.29 8.83
CA CYS A 77 -6.66 32.37 7.85
C CYS A 77 -5.45 33.19 8.34
N TRP A 78 -5.67 34.25 9.13
CA TRP A 78 -4.57 35.04 9.70
C TRP A 78 -3.61 34.21 10.57
N SER A 79 -4.08 33.11 11.16
CA SER A 79 -3.25 32.20 11.96
C SER A 79 -2.37 31.28 11.10
N HIS A 80 -2.74 31.08 9.83
CA HIS A 80 -1.99 30.25 8.88
C HIS A 80 -0.76 30.99 8.35
N GLU A 81 -0.84 32.31 8.23
CA GLU A 81 0.24 33.17 7.71
C GLU A 81 1.03 33.87 8.82
N ALA A 82 0.54 33.81 10.08
CA ALA A 82 1.23 34.39 11.21
C ALA A 82 2.65 33.82 11.32
N LYS A 83 3.62 34.69 11.56
CA LYS A 83 5.02 34.29 11.75
C LYS A 83 5.36 34.17 13.23
N ASN A 84 6.17 33.17 13.58
CA ASN A 84 6.78 33.07 14.90
C ASN A 84 7.94 34.08 15.06
N ARG A 85 8.61 34.11 16.22
CA ARG A 85 9.75 35.00 16.46
C ARG A 85 10.96 34.73 15.54
N TYR A 86 11.01 33.54 14.94
CA TYR A 86 12.03 33.14 13.97
C TYR A 86 11.64 33.50 12.53
N GLY A 87 10.46 34.13 12.32
CA GLY A 87 9.98 34.51 11.00
C GLY A 87 9.34 33.38 10.20
N GLU A 88 9.14 32.21 10.80
CA GLU A 88 8.58 31.03 10.14
C GLU A 88 7.05 31.01 10.23
N THR A 89 6.38 30.46 9.21
CA THR A 89 4.94 30.14 9.26
C THR A 89 4.69 28.74 9.85
N PRO A 90 3.46 28.41 10.27
CA PRO A 90 3.11 27.07 10.74
C PRO A 90 3.43 25.97 9.72
N ASP A 91 3.19 26.23 8.43
CA ASP A 91 3.52 25.29 7.35
C ASP A 91 5.03 25.04 7.25
N GLN A 92 5.85 26.09 7.38
CA GLN A 92 7.31 25.98 7.37
C GLN A 92 7.83 25.18 8.56
N VAL A 93 7.28 25.43 9.76
CA VAL A 93 7.61 24.65 10.95
C VAL A 93 7.23 23.18 10.77
N PHE A 94 6.06 22.88 10.19
CA PHE A 94 5.62 21.51 9.95
C PHE A 94 6.61 20.76 9.07
N TYR A 95 7.01 21.36 7.94
CA TYR A 95 7.96 20.72 7.04
C TYR A 95 9.35 20.56 7.65
N ARG A 96 9.84 21.54 8.41
CA ARG A 96 11.15 21.45 9.08
C ARG A 96 11.19 20.33 10.10
N GLU A 97 10.15 20.23 10.94
CA GLU A 97 10.06 19.22 12.01
C GLU A 97 9.84 17.80 11.44
N HIS A 98 9.07 17.67 10.35
CA HIS A 98 8.77 16.37 9.74
C HIS A 98 9.72 15.99 8.59
N GLN A 99 10.76 16.77 8.31
CA GLN A 99 11.63 16.59 7.15
C GLN A 99 12.30 15.22 7.13
N GLU A 100 12.82 14.77 8.29
CA GLU A 100 13.49 13.48 8.41
C GLU A 100 12.51 12.33 8.18
N LEU A 101 11.31 12.38 8.80
CA LEU A 101 10.26 11.37 8.60
C LEU A 101 9.81 11.29 7.14
N ILE A 102 9.65 12.43 6.47
CA ILE A 102 9.29 12.49 5.06
C ILE A 102 10.40 11.89 4.19
N THR A 103 11.66 12.20 4.49
CA THR A 103 12.82 11.67 3.75
C THR A 103 12.93 10.17 3.91
N ASN A 104 12.83 9.66 5.14
CA ASN A 104 12.85 8.23 5.44
C ASN A 104 11.69 7.49 4.78
N MET A 105 10.49 8.07 4.80
CA MET A 105 9.31 7.55 4.10
C MET A 105 9.56 7.46 2.59
N GLU A 106 10.08 8.53 1.98
CA GLU A 106 10.36 8.57 0.53
C GLU A 106 11.42 7.54 0.13
N GLU A 107 12.50 7.42 0.89
CA GLU A 107 13.57 6.45 0.63
C GLU A 107 13.06 5.02 0.78
N TRP A 108 12.38 4.72 1.87
CA TRP A 108 11.77 3.42 2.10
C TRP A 108 10.75 3.09 1.00
N GLY A 109 9.91 4.07 0.62
CA GLY A 109 8.92 3.92 -0.43
C GLY A 109 9.54 3.58 -1.78
N LYS A 110 10.61 4.29 -2.17
CA LYS A 110 11.37 4.03 -3.40
C LYS A 110 12.03 2.66 -3.38
N LYS A 111 12.70 2.30 -2.27
CA LYS A 111 13.37 0.99 -2.15
C LYS A 111 12.37 -0.15 -2.25
N THR A 112 11.25 -0.05 -1.54
CA THR A 112 10.19 -1.07 -1.52
C THR A 112 9.49 -1.19 -2.86
N ALA A 113 9.13 -0.06 -3.50
CA ALA A 113 8.50 -0.06 -4.81
C ALA A 113 9.40 -0.68 -5.89
N LYS A 114 10.72 -0.44 -5.86
CA LYS A 114 11.67 -1.11 -6.76
C LYS A 114 11.70 -2.62 -6.55
N SER A 115 11.87 -3.07 -5.31
CA SER A 115 11.92 -4.50 -4.99
C SER A 115 10.64 -5.23 -5.38
N TYR A 116 9.47 -4.65 -5.07
CA TYR A 116 8.19 -5.27 -5.42
C TYR A 116 7.82 -5.15 -6.89
N SER A 117 8.29 -4.12 -7.60
CA SER A 117 8.19 -4.05 -9.06
C SER A 117 8.99 -5.17 -9.74
N LEU A 118 10.18 -5.50 -9.24
CA LEU A 118 10.94 -6.65 -9.74
C LEU A 118 10.21 -7.97 -9.46
N ALA A 119 9.66 -8.13 -8.25
CA ALA A 119 8.87 -9.31 -7.89
C ALA A 119 7.62 -9.46 -8.77
N SER A 120 6.91 -8.36 -9.08
CA SER A 120 5.73 -8.42 -9.92
C SER A 120 6.06 -8.79 -11.37
N VAL A 121 7.13 -8.24 -11.94
CA VAL A 121 7.62 -8.65 -13.28
C VAL A 121 7.98 -10.13 -13.32
N LEU A 122 8.60 -10.64 -12.26
CA LEU A 122 8.92 -12.06 -12.15
C LEU A 122 7.66 -12.92 -12.16
N ILE A 123 6.63 -12.56 -11.37
CA ILE A 123 5.36 -13.29 -11.35
C ILE A 123 4.68 -13.23 -12.73
N VAL A 124 4.60 -12.05 -13.36
CA VAL A 124 4.06 -11.89 -14.73
C VAL A 124 4.75 -12.84 -15.70
N THR A 125 6.07 -12.93 -15.65
CA THR A 125 6.87 -13.79 -16.55
C THR A 125 6.58 -15.27 -16.30
N ILE A 126 6.52 -15.70 -15.03
CA ILE A 126 6.27 -17.10 -14.66
C ILE A 126 4.85 -17.51 -15.07
N MET A 127 3.84 -16.70 -14.79
CA MET A 127 2.44 -16.99 -15.15
C MET A 127 2.24 -16.98 -16.66
N PHE A 128 2.84 -16.03 -17.37
CA PHE A 128 2.83 -16.02 -18.84
C PHE A 128 3.43 -17.30 -19.43
N ALA A 129 4.56 -17.76 -18.91
CA ALA A 129 5.14 -19.03 -19.35
C ALA A 129 4.24 -20.22 -18.98
N ALA A 130 3.69 -20.23 -17.76
CA ALA A 130 2.82 -21.28 -17.25
C ALA A 130 1.57 -21.48 -18.13
N LEU A 131 1.01 -20.39 -18.65
CA LEU A 131 -0.13 -20.38 -19.59
C LEU A 131 0.14 -21.18 -20.88
N PHE A 132 1.37 -21.16 -21.41
CA PHE A 132 1.73 -21.91 -22.63
C PHE A 132 2.26 -23.31 -22.34
N THR A 133 2.71 -23.57 -21.11
CA THR A 133 3.19 -24.89 -20.69
C THR A 133 2.09 -25.79 -20.13
N VAL A 134 0.82 -25.48 -20.42
CA VAL A 134 -0.35 -26.23 -19.92
C VAL A 134 -0.21 -27.72 -20.24
N PRO A 135 -0.27 -28.61 -19.22
CA PRO A 135 -0.25 -30.04 -19.43
C PRO A 135 -1.61 -30.47 -19.97
N GLY A 136 -1.69 -30.79 -21.27
CA GLY A 136 -2.93 -31.34 -21.83
C GLY A 136 -2.88 -31.74 -23.29
N GLY A 137 -1.99 -31.11 -24.08
CA GLY A 137 -1.93 -31.35 -25.52
C GLY A 137 -3.22 -30.94 -26.25
N ILE A 138 -3.13 -30.86 -27.57
CA ILE A 138 -4.28 -30.59 -28.44
C ILE A 138 -4.80 -31.94 -28.92
N ASP A 139 -6.13 -32.13 -28.96
CA ASP A 139 -6.70 -33.31 -29.56
C ASP A 139 -6.54 -33.24 -31.08
N GLU A 140 -5.83 -34.19 -31.67
CA GLU A 140 -5.47 -34.20 -33.09
C GLU A 140 -6.70 -34.37 -34.00
N GLU A 141 -7.82 -34.91 -33.49
CA GLU A 141 -9.06 -35.12 -34.27
C GLU A 141 -10.02 -33.92 -34.26
N THR A 142 -10.01 -33.09 -33.21
CA THR A 142 -10.98 -31.98 -33.07
C THR A 142 -10.33 -30.60 -33.06
N GLY A 143 -9.00 -30.51 -32.92
CA GLY A 143 -8.29 -29.23 -32.80
C GLY A 143 -8.55 -28.49 -31.48
N ILE A 144 -9.27 -29.13 -30.56
CA ILE A 144 -9.63 -28.59 -29.24
C ILE A 144 -8.65 -29.18 -28.21
N PRO A 145 -8.17 -28.42 -27.21
CA PRO A 145 -7.34 -28.98 -26.16
C PRO A 145 -8.05 -30.16 -25.47
N LYS A 146 -7.44 -31.35 -25.45
CA LYS A 146 -8.01 -32.61 -24.90
C LYS A 146 -8.57 -32.46 -23.48
N LEU A 147 -8.11 -31.44 -22.78
CA LEU A 147 -8.25 -31.27 -21.34
C LEU A 147 -9.15 -30.09 -20.94
N LEU A 148 -9.77 -29.37 -21.90
CA LEU A 148 -10.68 -28.24 -21.64
C LEU A 148 -11.91 -28.63 -20.80
N HIS A 149 -12.27 -29.91 -20.77
CA HIS A 149 -13.44 -30.44 -20.06
C HIS A 149 -13.19 -30.79 -18.58
N ILE A 150 -11.95 -30.70 -18.09
CA ILE A 150 -11.60 -31.02 -16.70
C ILE A 150 -11.67 -29.74 -15.86
N LYS A 151 -12.54 -29.72 -14.84
CA LYS A 151 -12.76 -28.56 -13.94
C LYS A 151 -11.46 -27.99 -13.36
N GLN A 152 -10.44 -28.82 -13.14
CA GLN A 152 -9.15 -28.42 -12.60
C GLN A 152 -8.30 -27.60 -13.58
N LEU A 153 -8.35 -27.88 -14.89
CA LEU A 153 -7.64 -27.07 -15.88
C LEU A 153 -8.27 -25.69 -16.02
N SER A 154 -9.61 -25.64 -16.04
CA SER A 154 -10.34 -24.37 -16.04
C SER A 154 -9.99 -23.53 -14.80
N GLY A 155 -9.91 -24.17 -13.62
CA GLY A 155 -9.45 -23.53 -12.38
C GLY A 155 -8.01 -23.04 -12.46
N PHE A 156 -7.10 -23.84 -13.02
CA PHE A 156 -5.71 -23.46 -13.26
C PHE A 156 -5.60 -22.20 -14.12
N LEU A 157 -6.22 -22.20 -15.30
CA LEU A 157 -6.20 -21.08 -16.25
C LEU A 157 -6.81 -19.81 -15.66
N LEU A 158 -7.89 -19.95 -14.88
CA LEU A 158 -8.51 -18.82 -14.21
C LEU A 158 -7.58 -18.22 -13.14
N CYS A 159 -6.98 -19.06 -12.29
CA CYS A 159 -6.04 -18.61 -11.27
C CYS A 159 -4.79 -17.97 -11.88
N ASP A 160 -4.25 -18.55 -12.95
CA ASP A 160 -3.11 -18.02 -13.70
C ASP A 160 -3.42 -16.64 -14.30
N ALA A 161 -4.56 -16.50 -14.99
CA ALA A 161 -5.00 -15.23 -15.57
C ALA A 161 -5.22 -14.14 -14.50
N VAL A 162 -5.86 -14.48 -13.38
CA VAL A 162 -6.05 -13.54 -12.26
C VAL A 162 -4.70 -13.13 -11.68
N SER A 163 -3.79 -14.08 -11.48
CA SER A 163 -2.44 -13.79 -10.98
C SER A 163 -1.68 -12.86 -11.90
N PHE A 164 -1.73 -13.09 -13.21
CA PHE A 164 -1.10 -12.27 -14.23
C PHE A 164 -1.64 -10.84 -14.28
N ILE A 165 -2.97 -10.68 -14.29
CA ILE A 165 -3.62 -9.36 -14.35
C ILE A 165 -3.34 -8.56 -13.08
N THR A 166 -3.42 -9.19 -11.91
CA THR A 166 -3.17 -8.53 -10.64
C THR A 166 -1.68 -8.19 -10.46
N ALA A 167 -0.74 -9.06 -10.86
CA ALA A 167 0.68 -8.74 -10.88
C ALA A 167 1.00 -7.55 -11.82
N SER A 168 0.42 -7.55 -13.02
CA SER A 168 0.60 -6.46 -14.00
C SER A 168 0.06 -5.13 -13.47
N THR A 169 -1.12 -5.15 -12.86
CA THR A 169 -1.71 -3.96 -12.21
C THR A 169 -0.80 -3.44 -11.10
N SER A 170 -0.27 -4.34 -10.26
CA SER A 170 0.67 -4.00 -9.20
C SER A 170 1.98 -3.40 -9.74
N PHE A 171 2.52 -3.94 -10.83
CA PHE A 171 3.69 -3.40 -11.52
C PHE A 171 3.50 -1.93 -11.93
N PHE A 172 2.38 -1.62 -12.62
CA PHE A 172 2.06 -0.23 -12.98
C PHE A 172 1.82 0.65 -11.75
N GLY A 173 1.24 0.10 -10.68
CA GLY A 173 1.08 0.79 -9.39
C GLY A 173 2.42 1.21 -8.79
N PHE A 174 3.39 0.29 -8.69
CA PHE A 174 4.73 0.61 -8.20
C PHE A 174 5.50 1.55 -9.13
N LEU A 175 5.34 1.40 -10.45
CA LEU A 175 5.94 2.30 -11.42
C LEU A 175 5.41 3.74 -11.27
N SER A 176 4.10 3.89 -11.00
CA SER A 176 3.48 5.18 -10.70
C SER A 176 4.10 5.82 -9.46
N VAL A 177 4.30 5.06 -8.38
CA VAL A 177 4.96 5.54 -7.16
C VAL A 177 6.41 5.99 -7.43
N LEU A 178 7.17 5.22 -8.21
CA LEU A 178 8.54 5.59 -8.59
C LEU A 178 8.59 6.85 -9.46
N THR A 179 7.62 7.02 -10.36
CA THR A 179 7.56 8.19 -11.26
C THR A 179 7.11 9.45 -10.52
N LEU A 180 6.13 9.34 -9.61
CA LEU A 180 5.62 10.46 -8.83
C LEU A 180 6.63 10.98 -7.80
N THR A 181 7.42 10.08 -7.20
CA THR A 181 8.49 10.48 -6.26
C THR A 181 9.69 11.14 -6.93
N TYR A 182 9.76 11.17 -8.26
CA TYR A 182 10.69 11.99 -9.03
C TYR A 182 10.20 13.45 -9.18
N LYS A 183 8.88 13.66 -9.22
CA LYS A 183 8.27 14.98 -9.36
C LYS A 183 7.90 15.51 -7.97
N ARG A 184 8.84 16.24 -7.33
CA ARG A 184 8.80 16.84 -5.97
C ARG A 184 7.58 17.76 -5.65
N SER A 185 6.59 17.85 -6.51
CA SER A 185 5.54 18.89 -6.49
C SER A 185 4.13 18.33 -6.73
N GLY A 186 3.79 17.21 -6.08
CA GLY A 186 2.43 16.65 -6.02
C GLY A 186 1.90 16.56 -4.57
N PRO A 187 0.58 16.44 -4.37
CA PRO A 187 0.00 16.27 -3.03
C PRO A 187 0.54 14.98 -2.38
N ARG A 188 1.30 15.12 -1.29
CA ARG A 188 2.04 14.02 -0.64
C ARG A 188 1.12 12.96 -0.06
N GLY A 189 -0.10 13.34 0.32
CA GLY A 189 -1.10 12.44 0.89
C GLY A 189 -1.58 11.29 0.00
N ALA A 190 -1.42 11.35 -1.34
CA ALA A 190 -1.92 10.30 -2.24
C ALA A 190 -0.95 9.12 -2.44
N LEU A 191 0.36 9.34 -2.27
CA LEU A 191 1.43 8.35 -2.45
C LEU A 191 1.26 7.08 -1.60
N PRO A 192 1.02 7.15 -0.28
CA PRO A 192 0.92 5.95 0.55
C PRO A 192 -0.32 5.10 0.24
N PHE A 193 -1.42 5.71 -0.18
CA PHE A 193 -2.62 4.98 -0.59
C PHE A 193 -2.39 4.22 -1.91
N GLN A 194 -1.69 4.82 -2.87
CA GLN A 194 -1.30 4.15 -4.12
C GLN A 194 -0.38 2.94 -3.85
N MET A 195 0.59 3.09 -2.94
CA MET A 195 1.44 1.98 -2.52
C MET A 195 0.64 0.84 -1.89
N LEU A 196 -0.32 1.15 -1.02
CA LEU A 196 -1.15 0.13 -0.37
C LEU A 196 -1.98 -0.66 -1.37
N PHE A 197 -2.58 0.02 -2.36
CA PHE A 197 -3.33 -0.63 -3.43
C PHE A 197 -2.44 -1.53 -4.30
N ALA A 198 -1.22 -1.10 -4.60
CA ALA A 198 -0.26 -1.92 -5.35
C ALA A 198 0.15 -3.16 -4.55
N ILE A 199 0.41 -3.03 -3.25
CA ILE A 199 0.76 -4.13 -2.35
C ILE A 199 -0.40 -5.12 -2.22
N SER A 200 -1.64 -4.65 -2.04
CA SER A 200 -2.80 -5.55 -1.91
C SER A 200 -3.03 -6.36 -3.20
N SER A 201 -2.90 -5.70 -4.36
CA SER A 201 -2.96 -6.37 -5.66
C SER A 201 -1.87 -7.44 -5.82
N LEU A 202 -0.64 -7.16 -5.38
CA LEU A 202 0.46 -8.13 -5.39
C LEU A 202 0.18 -9.34 -4.49
N SER A 203 -0.37 -9.12 -3.30
CA SER A 203 -0.74 -10.21 -2.38
C SER A 203 -1.79 -11.13 -2.98
N ILE A 204 -2.79 -10.58 -3.68
CA ILE A 204 -3.79 -11.37 -4.41
C ILE A 204 -3.13 -12.19 -5.52
N SER A 205 -2.18 -11.60 -6.24
CA SER A 205 -1.42 -12.29 -7.28
C SER A 205 -0.64 -13.49 -6.73
N ILE A 206 0.04 -13.34 -5.59
CA ILE A 206 0.79 -14.43 -4.96
C ILE A 206 -0.16 -15.54 -4.48
N ALA A 207 -1.29 -15.19 -3.87
CA ALA A 207 -2.27 -16.17 -3.42
C ALA A 207 -2.84 -16.99 -4.59
N THR A 208 -3.17 -16.32 -5.69
CA THR A 208 -3.71 -16.97 -6.90
C THR A 208 -2.65 -17.79 -7.65
N MET A 209 -1.39 -17.36 -7.66
CA MET A 209 -0.26 -18.16 -8.16
C MET A 209 -0.11 -19.48 -7.38
N ILE A 210 -0.22 -19.44 -6.05
CA ILE A 210 -0.17 -20.66 -5.22
C ILE A 210 -1.35 -21.59 -5.54
N LEU A 211 -2.55 -21.04 -5.73
CA LEU A 211 -3.73 -21.83 -6.13
C LEU A 211 -3.55 -22.47 -7.51
N ALA A 212 -3.01 -21.72 -8.50
CA ALA A 212 -2.67 -22.27 -9.82
C ALA A 212 -1.67 -23.44 -9.68
N PHE A 213 -0.64 -23.27 -8.86
CA PHE A 213 0.33 -24.34 -8.60
C PHE A 213 -0.33 -25.59 -7.99
N ILE A 214 -1.27 -25.43 -7.05
CA ILE A 214 -2.02 -26.56 -6.47
C ILE A 214 -2.85 -27.27 -7.54
N PHE A 215 -3.56 -26.54 -8.40
CA PHE A 215 -4.31 -27.15 -9.51
C PHE A 215 -3.38 -27.92 -10.45
N ALA A 216 -2.21 -27.36 -10.79
CA ALA A 216 -1.21 -28.05 -11.61
C ALA A 216 -0.73 -29.35 -10.97
N LEU A 217 -0.45 -29.35 -9.66
CA LEU A 217 -0.06 -30.57 -8.93
C LEU A 217 -1.16 -31.63 -8.92
N VAL A 218 -2.41 -31.25 -8.67
CA VAL A 218 -3.55 -32.18 -8.69
C VAL A 218 -3.70 -32.81 -10.08
N MET A 219 -3.64 -32.02 -11.14
CA MET A 219 -3.70 -32.52 -12.52
C MET A 219 -2.55 -33.51 -12.82
N MET A 220 -1.33 -33.20 -12.40
CA MET A 220 -0.19 -34.10 -12.60
C MET A 220 -0.34 -35.42 -11.83
N LEU A 221 -0.85 -35.38 -10.60
CA LEU A 221 -1.07 -36.58 -9.79
C LEU A 221 -2.19 -37.47 -10.35
N GLU A 222 -3.29 -36.88 -10.81
CA GLU A 222 -4.38 -37.63 -11.44
C GLU A 222 -3.92 -38.31 -12.73
N ASN A 223 -3.15 -37.62 -13.57
CA ASN A 223 -2.57 -38.21 -14.79
C ASN A 223 -1.65 -39.39 -14.47
N LYS A 224 -0.77 -39.29 -13.45
CA LYS A 224 0.09 -40.42 -13.03
C LYS A 224 -0.73 -41.60 -12.50
N CYS A 225 -1.74 -41.34 -11.67
CA CYS A 225 -2.58 -42.38 -11.08
C CYS A 225 -3.45 -43.09 -12.12
N TYR A 226 -3.91 -42.36 -13.14
CA TYR A 226 -4.61 -42.93 -14.28
C TYR A 226 -3.71 -43.87 -15.10
N LEU A 227 -2.48 -43.43 -15.42
CA LEU A 227 -1.50 -44.22 -16.17
C LEU A 227 -1.11 -45.51 -15.44
N ASP A 228 -0.86 -45.44 -14.13
CA ASP A 228 -0.50 -46.61 -13.32
C ASP A 228 -1.65 -47.65 -13.26
N ARG A 229 -2.90 -47.18 -13.18
CA ARG A 229 -4.10 -48.04 -13.20
C ARG A 229 -4.42 -48.62 -14.58
N ALA A 230 -4.02 -47.96 -15.66
CA ALA A 230 -4.13 -48.48 -17.02
C ALA A 230 -3.07 -49.57 -17.28
N TYR A 231 -1.83 -49.33 -16.87
CA TYR A 231 -0.72 -50.26 -17.03
C TYR A 231 -0.90 -51.53 -16.17
N GLY A 232 -1.35 -51.37 -14.91
CA GLY A 232 -1.65 -52.48 -14.02
C GLY A 232 -2.87 -53.34 -14.40
N ARG A 233 -3.73 -52.87 -15.32
CA ARG A 233 -4.79 -53.68 -15.94
C ARG A 233 -4.27 -54.47 -17.14
N HIS A 234 -3.38 -53.88 -17.93
CA HIS A 234 -2.78 -54.52 -19.10
C HIS A 234 -1.87 -55.71 -18.74
N LEU A 235 -1.20 -55.65 -17.57
CA LEU A 235 -0.40 -56.75 -17.01
C LEU A 235 -1.24 -57.87 -16.37
N ARG A 236 -2.54 -57.64 -16.12
CA ARG A 236 -3.47 -58.64 -15.56
C ARG A 236 -4.29 -59.37 -16.62
N SER A 237 -4.23 -58.90 -17.86
CA SER A 237 -4.95 -59.46 -19.02
C SER A 237 -4.04 -60.26 -19.96
N VAL A 238 -2.76 -60.47 -19.59
CA VAL A 238 -1.79 -61.35 -20.26
C VAL A 238 -1.46 -62.47 -19.29
#